data_AF-A0A173T0M2-F1
#
_entry.id   AF-A0A173T0M2-F1
#
_cell.length_a   1.000
_cell.length_b   1.000
_cell.length_c   1.000
_cell.angle_alpha   90.00
_cell.angle_beta   90.00
_cell.angle_gamma   90.00
#
_symmetry.space_group_name_H-M   'P 1'
#
loop_
_entity.id
_entity.type
_entity.pdbx_description
1 polymer ?
#
loop_
_entity_poly.entity_id
_entity_poly.type
_entity_poly.pdbx_seq_one_letter_code
_entity_poly.pdbx_strand_id
1 'polypeptide(L)' 'MSASKQIKQAMLEKNIKVSDLAEKIGMKPQPLSTKLYRDTMSYSDVEKIADALGCDVRIVDRETGKTF' A
#
# COMPACT_ATOMS: atom_id res chain seq x y z
N MET A 1 5.64 -10.98 5.91
CA MET A 1 5.87 -9.99 4.84
C MET A 1 5.59 -8.62 5.43
N SER A 2 6.43 -7.63 5.15
CA SER A 2 6.17 -6.24 5.55
C SER A 2 5.08 -5.64 4.65
N ALA A 3 4.26 -4.71 5.17
CA ALA A 3 3.20 -4.03 4.41
C ALA A 3 3.77 -3.35 3.16
N SER A 4 4.97 -2.78 3.27
CA SER A 4 5.71 -2.19 2.15
C SER A 4 5.98 -3.17 1.01
N LYS A 5 6.26 -4.45 1.30
CA LYS A 5 6.46 -5.47 0.25
C LYS A 5 5.15 -5.82 -0.44
N GLN A 6 4.05 -5.95 0.30
CA GLN A 6 2.73 -6.23 -0.28
C GLN A 6 2.27 -5.10 -1.20
N ILE A 7 2.46 -3.85 -0.78
CA ILE A 7 2.16 -2.69 -1.62
C ILE A 7 3.01 -2.68 -2.89
N LYS A 8 4.33 -2.86 -2.77
CA LYS A 8 5.21 -2.90 -3.96
C LYS A 8 4.83 -4.03 -4.93
N GLN A 9 4.39 -5.17 -4.40
CA GLN A 9 3.93 -6.27 -5.22
C GLN A 9 2.60 -5.95 -5.92
N ALA A 10 1.62 -5.39 -5.21
CA ALA A 10 0.37 -4.93 -5.81
C ALA A 10 0.61 -3.86 -6.89
N MET A 11 1.57 -2.96 -6.69
CA MET A 11 1.98 -1.98 -7.69
C MET A 11 2.56 -2.64 -8.95
N LEU A 12 3.41 -3.67 -8.79
CA LEU A 12 3.97 -4.42 -9.90
C LEU A 12 2.89 -5.19 -10.67
N GLU A 13 1.97 -5.86 -9.97
CA GLU A 13 0.86 -6.60 -10.59
C GLU A 13 -0.09 -5.69 -11.37
N LYS A 14 -0.32 -4.48 -10.87
CA LYS A 14 -1.17 -3.47 -11.54
C LYS A 14 -0.41 -2.58 -12.52
N ASN A 15 0.90 -2.78 -12.67
CA ASN A 15 1.78 -1.97 -13.51
C ASN A 15 1.69 -0.45 -13.20
N ILE A 16 1.51 -0.10 -11.93
CA ILE A 16 1.42 1.28 -11.43
C ILE A 16 2.78 1.72 -10.89
N LYS A 17 3.28 2.87 -11.34
CA LYS A 17 4.53 3.43 -10.82
C LYS A 17 4.31 4.14 -9.49
N VAL A 18 5.38 4.25 -8.70
CA VAL A 18 5.39 5.04 -7.45
C VAL A 18 5.03 6.50 -7.71
N SER A 19 5.38 7.04 -8.88
CA SER A 19 4.98 8.39 -9.31
C SER A 19 3.46 8.52 -9.38
N ASP A 20 2.83 7.61 -10.11
CA ASP A 20 1.40 7.69 -10.42
C ASP A 20 0.56 7.43 -9.16
N LEU A 21 1.03 6.50 -8.32
CA LEU A 21 0.44 6.26 -7.01
C LEU A 21 0.56 7.49 -6.10
N ALA A 22 1.74 8.13 -6.08
CA ALA A 22 1.97 9.32 -5.28
C ALA A 22 1.08 10.48 -5.75
N GLU A 23 0.92 10.68 -7.05
CA GLU A 23 0.00 11.67 -7.62
C GLU A 23 -1.46 11.39 -7.22
N LYS A 24 -1.92 10.13 -7.31
CA LYS A 24 -3.27 9.75 -6.90
C LYS A 24 -3.57 10.05 -5.43
N ILE A 25 -2.62 9.81 -4.54
CA ILE A 25 -2.78 10.06 -3.10
C ILE A 25 -2.36 11.48 -2.67
N GLY A 26 -2.04 12.36 -3.64
CA GLY A 26 -1.71 13.76 -3.39
C GLY A 26 -0.37 13.97 -2.69
N MET A 27 0.59 13.07 -2.87
CA MET A 27 1.92 13.16 -2.27
C MET A 27 3.05 13.16 -3.30
N LYS A 28 4.26 13.53 -2.87
CA LYS A 28 5.44 13.44 -3.73
C LYS A 28 5.98 12.00 -3.80
N PRO A 29 6.54 11.57 -4.94
CA PRO A 29 7.06 10.21 -5.11
C PRO A 29 8.22 9.87 -4.15
N GLN A 30 9.08 10.84 -3.83
CA GLN A 30 10.22 10.66 -2.91
C GLN A 30 9.82 10.30 -1.47
N PRO A 31 8.93 11.07 -0.80
CA PRO A 31 8.47 10.68 0.54
C PRO A 31 7.70 9.36 0.54
N LEU A 32 6.93 9.05 -0.51
CA LEU A 32 6.25 7.75 -0.64
C LEU A 32 7.26 6.61 -0.73
N SER A 33 8.26 6.72 -1.61
CA SER A 33 9.33 5.73 -1.75
C SER A 33 10.10 5.53 -0.45
N THR A 34 10.38 6.63 0.27
CA THR A 34 11.05 6.57 1.57
C THR A 34 10.20 5.88 2.63
N LYS A 35 8.90 6.19 2.71
CA LYS A 35 7.95 5.50 3.60
C LYS A 35 7.87 3.99 3.30
N LEU A 36 7.76 3.64 2.01
CA LEU A 36 7.78 2.25 1.52
C LEU A 36 9.13 1.53 1.71
N TYR A 37 10.22 2.26 1.91
CA TYR A 37 11.52 1.68 2.18
C TYR A 37 11.73 1.49 3.69
N ARG A 38 11.33 2.49 4.50
CA ARG A 38 11.48 2.48 5.96
C ARG A 38 10.39 1.71 6.69
N ASP A 39 9.33 1.30 6.00
CA ASP A 39 8.16 0.62 6.58
C ASP A 39 7.48 1.41 7.70
N THR A 40 7.57 2.74 7.65
CA THR A 40 6.98 3.67 8.64
C THR A 40 5.63 4.22 8.19
N MET A 41 4.89 3.47 7.36
CA MET A 41 3.57 3.88 6.90
C MET A 41 2.55 3.68 8.01
N SER A 42 1.70 4.68 8.21
CA SER A 42 0.54 4.54 9.09
C SER A 42 -0.53 3.70 8.40
N TYR A 43 -1.45 3.12 9.16
CA TYR A 43 -2.59 2.39 8.59
C TYR A 43 -3.36 3.23 7.55
N SER A 44 -3.58 4.51 7.84
CA SER A 44 -4.20 5.46 6.92
C SER A 44 -3.42 5.67 5.61
N ASP A 45 -2.08 5.55 5.63
CA ASP A 45 -1.28 5.63 4.41
C ASP A 45 -1.52 4.36 3.57
N VAL A 46 -1.57 3.20 4.21
CA VAL A 46 -1.80 1.91 3.56
C VAL A 46 -3.19 1.86 2.94
N GLU A 47 -4.23 2.32 3.65
CA GLU A 47 -5.59 2.44 3.09
C GLU A 47 -5.63 3.34 1.87
N LYS A 48 -5.05 4.55 1.94
CA LYS A 48 -5.02 5.47 0.79
C LYS A 48 -4.29 4.88 -0.42
N ILE A 49 -3.18 4.20 -0.17
CA ILE A 49 -2.42 3.53 -1.22
C ILE A 49 -3.27 2.40 -1.82
N ALA A 50 -3.91 1.59 -0.98
CA ALA A 50 -4.76 0.50 -1.43
C ALA A 50 -5.94 1.03 -2.25
N ASP A 51 -6.61 2.07 -1.79
CA ASP A 51 -7.70 2.74 -2.51
C ASP A 51 -7.24 3.28 -3.88
N ALA A 52 -6.09 3.97 -3.92
CA ALA A 52 -5.49 4.45 -5.17
C ALA A 52 -5.06 3.32 -6.13
N LEU A 53 -4.70 2.16 -5.58
CA LEU A 53 -4.43 0.94 -6.32
C LEU A 53 -5.70 0.17 -6.69
N GLY A 54 -6.87 0.49 -6.12
CA GLY A 54 -8.10 -0.31 -6.24
C GLY A 54 -7.96 -1.67 -5.56
N CYS A 55 -7.41 -1.69 -4.36
CA CYS A 55 -7.20 -2.84 -3.49
C CYS A 55 -7.93 -2.60 -2.17
N ASP A 56 -8.50 -3.66 -1.60
CA ASP A 56 -9.03 -3.62 -0.24
C ASP A 56 -7.95 -4.07 0.74
N VAL A 57 -7.77 -3.31 1.82
CA VAL A 57 -7.02 -3.77 3.00
C VAL A 57 -8.01 -4.52 3.88
N ARG A 58 -7.78 -5.82 4.11
CA ARG A 58 -8.59 -6.63 5.01
C ARG A 58 -7.71 -7.30 6.05
N ILE A 59 -8.17 -7.31 7.29
CA ILE A 59 -7.49 -8.05 8.35
C ILE A 59 -8.09 -9.44 8.37
N VAL A 60 -7.29 -10.44 8.00
CA VAL A 60 -7.75 -11.84 8.00
C VAL A 60 -7.21 -12.53 9.25
N ASP A 61 -8.12 -13.02 10.07
CA ASP A 61 -7.79 -13.92 11.18
C ASP A 61 -7.27 -15.25 10.60
N ARG A 62 -6.06 -15.62 11.00
CA ARG A 62 -5.39 -16.83 10.49
C ARG A 62 -5.99 -18.13 11.03
N GLU A 63 -6.67 -18.09 12.18
CA GLU A 63 -7.28 -19.26 12.79
C GLU A 63 -8.70 -19.48 12.26
N THR A 64 -9.47 -18.40 12.11
CA THR A 64 -10.89 -18.50 11.73
C THR A 64 -11.18 -18.20 10.27
N GLY A 65 -10.21 -17.63 9.53
CA GLY A 65 -10.39 -17.18 8.15
C GLY A 65 -11.34 -15.97 8.01
N LYS A 66 -11.75 -15.37 9.14
CA LYS A 66 -12.65 -14.21 9.14
C LYS A 66 -11.91 -12.96 8.69
N THR A 67 -12.55 -12.20 7.80
CA THR A 67 -12.08 -10.87 7.38
C THR A 67 -12.77 -9.79 8.22
N PHE A 68 -11.98 -8.91 8.83
CA PHE A 68 -12.42 -7.71 9.52
C PHE A 68 -12.10 -6.47 8.68
#